data_AF-A0A9D2XR05-F1
#
_entry.id   AF-A0A9D2XR05-F1
#
_cell.length_a   1.000
_cell.length_b   1.000
_cell.length_c   1.000
_cell.angle_alpha   90.00
_cell.angle_beta   90.00
_cell.angle_gamma   90.00
#
_symmetry.space_group_name_H-M   'P 1'
#
loop_
_entity.id
_entity.type
_entity.pdbx_description
1 polymer ?
#
loop_
_entity_poly.entity_id
_entity_poly.type
_entity_poly.pdbx_seq_one_letter_code
_entity_poly.pdbx_strand_id
1 'polypeptide(L)'
;MSEKIELPFRLDTQLTEVMRLRVQSLQQRSQKRQEGERLLRANEAVYRLDFSKQSLRFSHWTVQLAQPGRLTIMATSQLWTPDLTNLMTRQLLEPAGVFWRAPTSDAPMQCYEADAAEFGERIAELAKVRKVMYFLFAFGDGCSPETVDCSITFLADK
;
A
#
# COMPACT_ATOMS: atom_id res chain seq x y z
N MET A 1 20.74 -13.02 -17.63
CA MET A 1 19.76 -13.70 -16.76
C MET A 1 19.23 -12.69 -15.78
N SER A 2 17.93 -12.40 -15.81
CA SER A 2 17.29 -11.47 -14.86
C SER A 2 17.16 -12.13 -13.48
N GLU A 3 17.39 -11.36 -12.43
CA GLU A 3 17.28 -11.79 -11.03
C GLU A 3 15.86 -11.55 -10.52
N LYS A 4 15.28 -12.51 -9.78
CA LYS A 4 13.99 -12.32 -9.09
C LYS A 4 14.23 -11.66 -7.74
N ILE A 5 13.53 -10.57 -7.48
CA ILE A 5 13.60 -9.83 -6.23
C ILE A 5 12.20 -9.73 -5.66
N GLU A 6 11.99 -10.40 -4.54
CA GLU A 6 10.77 -10.27 -3.74
C GLU A 6 10.96 -9.16 -2.71
N LEU A 7 10.04 -8.20 -2.69
CA LEU A 7 10.05 -7.07 -1.76
C LEU A 7 8.80 -7.13 -0.88
N PRO A 8 8.93 -7.39 0.43
CA PRO A 8 7.80 -7.39 1.35
C PRO A 8 7.35 -5.97 1.67
N PHE A 9 6.04 -5.75 1.77
CA PHE A 9 5.49 -4.50 2.29
C PHE A 9 5.67 -4.46 3.80
N ARG A 10 6.31 -3.40 4.31
CA ARG A 10 6.58 -3.23 5.73
C ARG A 10 5.62 -2.23 6.34
N LEU A 11 4.95 -2.62 7.43
CA LEU A 11 4.12 -1.69 8.20
C LEU A 11 4.99 -0.56 8.76
N ASP A 12 4.63 0.69 8.43
CA ASP A 12 5.25 1.87 9.00
C ASP A 12 4.41 2.34 10.19
N THR A 13 4.69 1.78 11.37
CA THR A 13 3.93 2.05 12.60
C THR A 13 4.04 3.51 13.01
N GLN A 14 5.22 4.11 12.85
CA GLN A 14 5.46 5.50 13.22
C GLN A 14 4.65 6.45 12.34
N LEU A 15 4.71 6.32 11.02
CA LEU A 15 3.96 7.19 10.12
C LEU A 15 2.44 6.94 10.23
N THR A 16 2.03 5.68 10.44
CA THR A 16 0.64 5.36 10.76
C THR A 16 0.15 6.13 11.98
N GLU A 17 0.93 6.15 13.06
CA GLU A 17 0.57 6.85 14.29
C GLU A 17 0.55 8.38 14.10
N VAL A 18 1.53 8.95 13.40
CA VAL A 18 1.54 10.38 13.06
C VAL A 18 0.27 10.77 12.32
N MET A 19 -0.15 9.97 11.34
CA MET A 19 -1.39 10.23 10.59
C MET A 19 -2.65 10.04 11.45
N ARG A 20 -2.67 9.11 12.41
CA ARG A 20 -3.78 8.95 13.36
C ARG A 20 -3.87 10.13 14.33
N LEU A 21 -2.74 10.58 14.88
CA LEU A 21 -2.66 11.75 15.75
C LEU A 21 -3.13 13.02 15.04
N ARG A 22 -2.87 13.16 13.73
CA ARG A 22 -3.41 14.26 12.93
C ARG A 22 -4.93 14.29 12.95
N VAL A 23 -5.60 13.14 12.81
CA VAL A 23 -7.06 13.04 12.89
C VAL A 23 -7.55 13.43 14.29
N GLN A 24 -6.94 12.88 15.33
CA GLN A 24 -7.32 13.17 16.72
C GLN A 24 -7.13 14.66 17.07
N SER A 25 -6.03 15.26 16.65
CA SER A 25 -5.72 16.67 16.89
C SER A 25 -6.75 17.61 16.24
N LEU A 26 -7.18 17.30 15.01
CA LEU A 26 -8.24 18.05 14.34
C LEU A 26 -9.57 17.96 15.10
N GLN A 27 -9.92 16.77 15.57
CA GLN A 27 -11.15 16.54 16.35
C GLN A 27 -11.11 17.26 17.69
N GLN A 28 -10.03 17.13 18.46
CA GLN A 28 -9.86 17.78 19.77
C GLN A 28 -9.91 19.30 19.69
N ARG A 29 -9.40 19.87 18.59
CA ARG A 29 -9.35 21.33 18.38
C ARG A 29 -10.56 21.86 17.60
N SER A 30 -11.53 21.02 17.25
CA SER A 30 -12.65 21.36 16.37
C SER A 30 -12.22 22.05 15.07
N GLN A 31 -11.05 21.67 14.54
CA GLN A 31 -10.46 22.24 13.33
C GLN A 31 -10.84 21.42 12.11
N LYS A 32 -11.03 22.10 10.97
CA LYS A 32 -11.17 21.42 9.69
C LYS A 32 -9.80 20.99 9.17
N ARG A 33 -9.77 19.84 8.50
CA ARG A 33 -8.62 19.43 7.68
C ARG A 33 -8.35 20.45 6.58
N GLN A 34 -7.12 20.47 6.07
CA GLN A 34 -6.80 21.25 4.88
C GLN A 34 -7.63 20.77 3.70
N GLU A 35 -7.95 21.67 2.76
CA GLU A 35 -8.70 21.31 1.57
C GLU A 35 -7.95 20.23 0.77
N GLY A 36 -8.63 19.12 0.46
CA GLY A 36 -8.05 17.98 -0.25
C GLY A 36 -7.19 17.02 0.61
N GLU A 37 -6.91 17.35 1.88
CA GLU A 37 -6.10 16.52 2.79
C GLU A 37 -6.70 15.12 2.98
N ARG A 38 -5.89 14.08 2.83
CA ARG A 38 -6.27 12.68 3.06
C ARG A 38 -5.97 12.28 4.50
N LEU A 39 -6.99 12.27 5.33
CA LEU A 39 -6.92 11.74 6.69
C LEU A 39 -6.95 10.21 6.67
N LEU A 40 -6.10 9.55 7.45
CA LEU A 40 -6.08 8.09 7.55
C LEU A 40 -7.37 7.57 8.18
N ARG A 41 -7.98 6.52 7.60
CA ARG A 41 -9.18 5.88 8.16
C ARG A 41 -8.78 4.92 9.28
N ALA A 42 -9.74 4.58 10.15
CA ALA A 42 -9.50 3.69 11.29
C ALA A 42 -9.03 2.28 10.87
N ASN A 43 -9.53 1.80 9.73
CA ASN A 43 -9.18 0.52 9.12
C ASN A 43 -8.03 0.62 8.12
N GLU A 44 -7.25 1.71 8.15
CA GLU A 44 -6.09 1.90 7.30
C GLU A 44 -4.79 1.93 8.11
N ALA A 45 -3.72 1.49 7.47
CA ALA A 45 -2.37 1.66 7.97
C ALA A 45 -1.41 1.99 6.80
N VAL A 46 -0.31 2.65 7.15
CA VAL A 46 0.72 3.03 6.18
C VAL A 46 1.73 1.91 6.07
N TYR A 47 2.01 1.49 4.84
CA TYR A 47 3.06 0.54 4.52
C TYR A 47 4.11 1.23 3.65
N ARG A 48 5.33 0.69 3.68
CA ARG A 48 6.40 1.12 2.80
C ARG A 48 7.00 -0.06 2.05
N LEU A 49 7.53 0.24 0.87
CA LEU A 49 8.32 -0.66 0.06
C LEU A 49 9.71 -0.04 -0.13
N ASP A 50 10.74 -0.80 0.23
CA ASP A 50 12.14 -0.40 0.12
C ASP A 50 12.75 -1.07 -1.14
N PHE A 51 13.00 -0.29 -2.19
CA PHE A 51 13.55 -0.78 -3.45
C PHE A 51 15.08 -0.95 -3.35
N SER A 52 15.54 -2.19 -3.38
CA SER A 52 16.98 -2.53 -3.44
C SER A 52 17.61 -2.25 -4.80
N LYS A 53 16.81 -2.29 -5.88
CA LYS A 53 17.18 -1.93 -7.26
C LYS A 53 16.08 -1.05 -7.88
N GLN A 54 16.44 -0.26 -8.89
CA GLN A 54 15.52 0.70 -9.52
C GLN A 54 15.17 0.37 -10.98
N SER A 55 15.94 -0.51 -11.64
CA SER A 55 15.54 -1.10 -12.93
C SER A 55 14.81 -2.41 -12.65
N LEU A 56 13.49 -2.31 -12.54
CA LEU A 56 12.60 -3.41 -12.19
C LEU A 56 11.55 -3.60 -13.28
N ARG A 57 11.17 -4.85 -13.53
CA ARG A 57 9.98 -5.22 -14.28
C ARG A 57 9.07 -6.02 -13.37
N PHE A 58 7.78 -5.70 -13.35
CA PHE A 58 6.83 -6.43 -12.52
C PHE A 58 6.77 -7.92 -12.92
N SER A 59 6.56 -8.79 -11.93
CA SER A 59 6.32 -10.21 -12.16
C SER A 59 4.97 -10.64 -11.62
N HIS A 60 4.75 -10.54 -10.32
CA HIS A 60 3.50 -10.93 -9.68
C HIS A 60 3.42 -10.37 -8.26
N TRP A 61 2.20 -10.39 -7.73
CA TRP A 61 1.90 -10.17 -6.32
C TRP A 61 1.90 -11.50 -5.57
N THR A 62 2.36 -11.48 -4.32
CA THR A 62 2.12 -12.56 -3.36
C THR A 62 1.34 -11.95 -2.21
N VAL A 63 0.06 -12.32 -2.09
CA VAL A 63 -0.83 -11.82 -1.03
C VAL A 63 -1.46 -13.02 -0.34
N GLN A 64 -1.37 -13.03 0.99
CA GLN A 64 -1.97 -14.06 1.82
C GLN A 64 -2.81 -13.41 2.92
N LEU A 65 -4.05 -13.85 3.05
CA LEU A 65 -4.97 -13.48 4.12
C LEU A 65 -5.23 -14.71 4.99
N ALA A 66 -4.82 -14.63 6.27
CA ALA A 66 -4.95 -15.75 7.21
C ALA A 66 -6.43 -16.15 7.44
N GLN A 67 -7.34 -15.19 7.31
CA GLN A 67 -8.77 -15.36 7.44
C GLN A 67 -9.51 -14.72 6.25
N PRO A 68 -10.79 -15.07 6.02
CA PRO A 68 -11.61 -14.37 5.04
C PRO A 68 -11.58 -12.86 5.26
N GLY A 69 -11.59 -12.13 4.16
CA GLY A 69 -11.68 -10.68 4.19
C GLY A 69 -11.11 -10.02 2.95
N ARG A 70 -10.91 -8.70 3.02
CA ARG A 70 -10.52 -7.88 1.87
C ARG A 70 -9.38 -6.94 2.23
N LEU A 71 -8.40 -6.85 1.34
CA LEU A 71 -7.30 -5.91 1.40
C LEU A 71 -7.32 -5.03 0.14
N THR A 72 -7.31 -3.71 0.34
CA THR A 72 -7.10 -2.75 -0.74
C THR A 72 -5.78 -2.01 -0.51
N ILE A 73 -4.89 -2.06 -1.48
CA ILE A 73 -3.57 -1.45 -1.47
C ILE A 73 -3.58 -0.25 -2.42
N MET A 74 -3.38 0.95 -1.88
CA MET A 74 -3.29 2.19 -2.65
C MET A 74 -1.87 2.74 -2.57
N ALA A 75 -1.24 2.96 -3.72
CA ALA A 75 0.03 3.67 -3.74
C ALA A 75 -0.13 5.17 -3.51
N THR A 76 0.93 5.79 -3.01
CA THR A 76 1.06 7.25 -2.95
C THR A 76 2.05 7.73 -4.01
N SER A 77 1.88 8.98 -4.46
CA SER A 77 2.82 9.65 -5.34
C SER A 77 4.22 9.70 -4.72
N GLN A 78 5.25 9.35 -5.50
CA GLN A 78 6.66 9.44 -5.09
C GLN A 78 7.14 10.88 -4.80
N LEU A 79 6.32 11.89 -5.12
CA LEU A 79 6.58 13.29 -4.76
C LEU A 79 6.09 13.64 -3.35
N TRP A 80 5.22 12.82 -2.76
CA TRP A 80 4.84 12.99 -1.36
C TRP A 80 6.02 12.65 -0.46
N THR A 81 6.32 13.55 0.48
CA THR A 81 7.37 13.36 1.48
C THR A 81 6.69 13.51 2.85
N PRO A 82 6.45 12.39 3.57
CA PRO A 82 5.62 12.41 4.78
C PRO A 82 6.09 13.37 5.88
N ASP A 83 7.41 13.61 5.97
CA ASP A 83 8.00 14.54 6.94
C ASP A 83 7.72 16.01 6.63
N LEU A 84 7.33 16.34 5.40
CA LEU A 84 7.19 17.72 4.92
C LEU A 84 5.74 18.16 4.79
N THR A 85 4.83 17.26 4.39
CA THR A 85 3.44 17.61 4.10
C THR A 85 2.45 16.50 4.48
N ASN A 86 1.24 16.91 4.85
CA ASN A 86 0.11 15.98 4.96
C ASN A 86 -0.21 15.37 3.58
N LEU A 87 -0.58 14.09 3.57
CA LEU A 87 -1.02 13.41 2.35
C LEU A 87 -2.26 14.10 1.77
N MET A 88 -2.31 14.27 0.46
CA MET A 88 -3.46 14.81 -0.26
C MET A 88 -4.18 13.70 -1.03
N THR A 89 -5.50 13.78 -1.17
CA THR A 89 -6.31 12.76 -1.87
C THR A 89 -5.81 12.53 -3.31
N ARG A 90 -5.44 13.61 -4.02
CA ARG A 90 -4.88 13.55 -5.38
C ARG A 90 -3.52 12.85 -5.50
N GLN A 91 -2.85 12.58 -4.38
CA GLN A 91 -1.58 11.86 -4.35
C GLN A 91 -1.79 10.36 -4.21
N LEU A 92 -3.03 9.88 -3.99
CA LEU A 92 -3.34 8.46 -4.12
C LEU A 92 -3.37 8.10 -5.61
N LEU A 93 -2.69 7.01 -5.95
CA LEU A 93 -2.59 6.53 -7.32
C LEU A 93 -3.62 5.45 -7.56
N GLU A 94 -4.24 5.50 -8.74
CA GLU A 94 -5.08 4.44 -9.30
C GLU A 94 -4.32 3.72 -10.42
N PRO A 95 -4.59 2.44 -10.74
CA PRO A 95 -5.53 1.59 -10.03
C PRO A 95 -4.97 1.14 -8.67
N ALA A 96 -5.86 0.87 -7.72
CA ALA A 96 -5.52 0.20 -6.47
C ALA A 96 -5.49 -1.33 -6.64
N GLY A 97 -4.59 -2.00 -5.91
CA GLY A 97 -4.58 -3.46 -5.83
C GLY A 97 -5.65 -3.94 -4.85
N VAL A 98 -6.64 -4.70 -5.33
CA VAL A 98 -7.71 -5.25 -4.48
C VAL A 98 -7.60 -6.77 -4.42
N PHE A 99 -7.49 -7.30 -3.20
CA PHE A 99 -7.32 -8.72 -2.91
C PHE A 99 -8.36 -9.15 -1.89
N TRP A 100 -9.06 -10.27 -2.10
CA TRP A 100 -10.01 -10.79 -1.11
C TRP A 100 -10.07 -12.31 -1.06
N ARG A 101 -10.34 -12.84 0.14
CA ARG A 101 -10.56 -14.26 0.39
C ARG A 101 -12.00 -14.47 0.84
N ALA A 102 -12.74 -15.30 0.11
CA ALA A 102 -14.14 -15.60 0.40
C ALA A 102 -14.30 -16.37 1.73
N PRO A 103 -15.47 -16.32 2.39
CA PRO A 103 -15.71 -16.95 3.70
C PRO A 103 -15.84 -18.48 3.68
N THR A 104 -15.51 -19.14 2.57
CA THR A 104 -15.52 -20.61 2.48
C THR A 104 -14.17 -21.19 2.90
N SER A 105 -14.20 -22.30 3.65
CA SER A 105 -13.00 -23.08 3.97
C SER A 105 -12.21 -23.33 2.68
N ASP A 106 -10.94 -22.96 2.65
CA ASP A 106 -10.01 -23.12 1.53
C ASP A 106 -10.27 -22.29 0.27
N ALA A 107 -11.02 -21.19 0.35
CA ALA A 107 -11.11 -20.24 -0.76
C ALA A 107 -9.70 -19.76 -1.19
N PRO A 108 -9.35 -19.79 -2.49
CA PRO A 108 -8.13 -19.19 -2.98
C PRO A 108 -8.16 -17.66 -2.83
N MET A 109 -6.98 -17.05 -2.85
CA MET A 109 -6.82 -15.61 -2.91
C MET A 109 -7.36 -15.10 -4.26
N GLN A 110 -8.29 -14.14 -4.24
CA GLN A 110 -8.85 -13.52 -5.46
C GLN A 110 -8.38 -12.08 -5.58
N CYS A 111 -8.26 -11.58 -6.80
CA CYS A 111 -7.97 -10.18 -7.09
C CYS A 111 -8.61 -9.72 -8.41
N TYR A 112 -8.68 -8.41 -8.63
CA TYR A 112 -8.94 -7.87 -9.95
C TYR A 112 -7.64 -7.93 -10.76
N GLU A 113 -7.48 -8.98 -11.58
CA GLU A 113 -6.20 -9.32 -12.23
C GLU A 113 -5.63 -8.19 -13.09
N ALA A 114 -6.48 -7.53 -13.89
CA ALA A 114 -6.05 -6.42 -14.75
C ALA A 114 -5.52 -5.23 -13.95
N ASP A 115 -6.29 -4.79 -12.94
CA ASP A 115 -5.90 -3.68 -12.06
C ASP A 115 -4.65 -4.03 -11.25
N ALA A 116 -4.54 -5.26 -10.74
CA ALA A 116 -3.38 -5.71 -9.99
C ALA A 116 -2.11 -5.76 -10.86
N ALA A 117 -2.23 -6.19 -12.12
CA ALA A 117 -1.11 -6.21 -13.06
C ALA A 117 -0.66 -4.80 -13.45
N GLU A 118 -1.59 -3.92 -13.85
CA GLU A 118 -1.27 -2.51 -14.14
C GLU A 118 -0.65 -1.82 -12.93
N PHE A 119 -1.21 -2.06 -11.74
CA PHE A 119 -0.70 -1.49 -10.51
C PHE A 119 0.75 -1.91 -10.24
N GLY A 120 1.07 -3.20 -10.43
CA GLY A 120 2.42 -3.73 -10.28
C GLY A 120 3.43 -3.09 -11.25
N GLU A 121 3.07 -2.96 -12.52
CA GLU A 121 3.93 -2.30 -13.53
C GLU A 121 4.17 -0.83 -13.18
N ARG A 122 3.15 -0.12 -12.68
CA ARG A 122 3.30 1.27 -12.25
C ARG A 122 4.23 1.41 -11.04
N ILE A 123 4.20 0.49 -10.09
CA ILE A 123 5.15 0.47 -8.98
C ILE A 123 6.59 0.29 -9.51
N ALA A 124 6.79 -0.59 -10.50
CA ALA A 124 8.10 -0.80 -11.13
C ALA A 124 8.65 0.49 -11.77
N GLU A 125 7.80 1.23 -12.49
CA GLU A 125 8.18 2.53 -13.07
C GLU A 125 8.48 3.58 -12.00
N LEU A 126 7.69 3.61 -10.92
CA LEU A 126 7.88 4.56 -9.81
C LEU A 126 9.12 4.25 -8.95
N ALA A 127 9.62 3.01 -8.97
CA ALA A 127 10.87 2.64 -8.31
C ALA A 127 12.09 3.40 -8.89
N LYS A 128 12.01 3.86 -10.15
CA LYS A 128 13.04 4.69 -10.79
C LYS A 128 13.18 6.07 -10.15
N VAL A 129 12.13 6.57 -9.49
CA VAL A 129 12.08 7.92 -8.92
C VAL A 129 12.77 8.00 -7.56
N ARG A 130 12.44 7.06 -6.64
CA ARG A 130 12.98 7.01 -5.26
C ARG A 130 13.08 5.58 -4.77
N LYS A 131 14.01 5.34 -3.83
CA LYS A 131 14.25 4.02 -3.22
C LYS A 131 13.20 3.59 -2.20
N VAL A 132 12.34 4.51 -1.74
CA VAL A 132 11.27 4.21 -0.78
C VAL A 132 9.98 4.74 -1.37
N MET A 133 8.92 3.95 -1.25
CA MET A 133 7.57 4.33 -1.66
C MET A 133 6.57 3.95 -0.59
N TYR A 134 5.57 4.81 -0.36
CA TYR A 134 4.55 4.61 0.67
C TYR A 134 3.21 4.20 0.06
N PHE A 135 2.46 3.43 0.84
CA PHE A 135 1.20 2.83 0.48
C PHE A 135 0.21 2.97 1.63
N LEU A 136 -1.07 3.09 1.32
CA LEU A 136 -2.15 2.91 2.28
C LEU A 136 -2.74 1.52 2.08
N PHE A 137 -2.68 0.68 3.11
CA PHE A 137 -3.40 -0.57 3.16
C PHE A 137 -4.72 -0.32 3.88
N ALA A 138 -5.84 -0.58 3.22
CA ALA A 138 -7.17 -0.55 3.79
C ALA A 138 -7.66 -1.98 4.01
N PHE A 139 -7.93 -2.31 5.28
CA PHE A 139 -8.37 -3.63 5.70
C PHE A 139 -9.90 -3.65 5.82
N GLY A 140 -10.55 -4.58 5.14
CA GLY A 140 -11.99 -4.81 5.15
C GLY A 140 -12.33 -6.21 5.66
N ASP A 141 -13.59 -6.38 6.08
CA ASP A 141 -14.20 -7.70 6.34
C ASP A 141 -13.42 -8.56 7.36
N GLY A 142 -12.91 -7.94 8.43
CA GLY A 142 -12.19 -8.62 9.51
C GLY A 142 -10.68 -8.71 9.33
N CYS A 143 -10.13 -8.29 8.19
CA CYS A 143 -8.67 -8.21 8.03
C CYS A 143 -8.04 -7.16 8.95
N SER A 144 -6.79 -7.38 9.32
CA SER A 144 -5.95 -6.47 10.08
C SER A 144 -4.47 -6.66 9.68
N PRO A 145 -3.58 -5.71 10.03
CA PRO A 145 -2.14 -5.83 9.74
C PRO A 145 -1.50 -7.16 10.16
N GLU A 146 -1.96 -7.77 11.24
CA GLU A 146 -1.42 -9.03 11.79
C GLU A 146 -1.86 -10.28 10.99
N THR A 147 -2.88 -10.13 10.15
CA THR A 147 -3.52 -11.24 9.41
C THR A 147 -3.20 -11.22 7.91
N VAL A 148 -2.31 -10.32 7.49
CA VAL A 148 -1.93 -10.10 6.09
C VAL A 148 -0.43 -10.28 5.93
N ASP A 149 -0.04 -11.15 5.00
CA ASP A 149 1.30 -11.15 4.41
C ASP A 149 1.20 -10.67 2.96
N CYS A 150 2.06 -9.74 2.58
CA CYS A 150 2.03 -9.12 1.27
C CYS A 150 3.43 -8.75 0.80
N SER A 151 3.78 -9.26 -0.37
CA SER A 151 4.99 -8.90 -1.09
C SER A 151 4.70 -8.72 -2.58
N ILE A 152 5.63 -8.06 -3.26
CA ILE A 152 5.62 -7.90 -4.71
C ILE A 152 6.95 -8.40 -5.26
N THR A 153 6.89 -9.18 -6.33
CA THR A 153 8.07 -9.74 -6.98
C THR A 153 8.35 -9.02 -8.28
N PHE A 154 9.61 -8.64 -8.46
CA PHE A 154 10.13 -8.04 -9.69
C PHE A 154 11.22 -8.91 -10.33
N LEU A 155 11.39 -8.73 -11.63
CA LEU A 155 12.57 -9.14 -12.36
C LEU A 155 13.48 -7.92 -12.48
N ALA A 156 14.72 -8.04 -12.05
CA ALA A 156 15.72 -7.00 -12.21
C ALA A 156 16.77 -7.44 -13.23
N ASP A 157 17.23 -6.49 -14.03
CA ASP A 157 18.43 -6.68 -14.81
C ASP A 157 19.65 -6.75 -13.88
N LYS A 158 20.67 -7.47 -14.33
CA LYS A 158 21.94 -7.60 -13.60
C LYS A 158 22.72 -6.29 -13.66
#